data_AF-A0A239GB81-F1
#
_entry.id   AF-A0A239GB81-F1
#
_cell.length_a   1.000
_cell.length_b   1.000
_cell.length_c   1.000
_cell.angle_alpha   90.00
_cell.angle_beta   90.00
_cell.angle_gamma   90.00
#
_symmetry.space_group_name_H-M   'P 1'
#
loop_
_entity.id
_entity.type
_entity.pdbx_description
1 polymer ?
#
loop_
_entity_poly.entity_id
_entity_poly.type
_entity_poly.pdbx_seq_one_letter_code
_entity_poly.pdbx_strand_id
1 'polypeptide(L)'
;MMAWTTWSTMAQSSPDSVKISRLEQEIQVLKNYNESLQQNLEINNKALNDLIIDKNITDETRWISLRSSIVHSTQIYKKLSDDIINLKSRMTDQEYQGFINSLGSIEGGPLGFSLEEVIMESAKKIGIFETKTKMDRFLEITNSIVASPLTQGVPFVSQAFFASNSLINVAYSSMLTEKKPDFQKLGKFESELNKYLVYFSALDKANAINQSSNNDRIVLLENLQLELLGKLKKDATKLGYNTPDRMSSESLDAYFNRVLSSFSKEYVELYLNQIERKYRNSAGKINYANLIQNETELKNYSNQVNGTVELAKKFILYYDNFFELADNYHLKVLEALELANKNNIIQAKKGNGPTETPQQVYEKITQNLKDKKMIRDNGIKASINIADLKQKIEKVDEFRFL
;
A
#
# COMPACT_ATOMS: atom_id res chain seq x y z
N MET A 1 58.90 -36.04 16.17
CA MET A 1 57.56 -35.87 15.57
C MET A 1 56.64 -35.44 16.68
N MET A 2 56.40 -34.14 16.78
CA MET A 2 55.17 -33.45 16.33
C MET A 2 53.94 -33.78 17.21
N ALA A 3 53.62 -32.80 18.07
CA ALA A 3 52.32 -32.21 18.44
C ALA A 3 51.03 -32.97 18.03
N TRP A 4 49.91 -32.92 18.77
CA TRP A 4 49.09 -31.71 18.96
C TRP A 4 48.03 -31.95 20.04
N THR A 5 47.83 -30.91 20.83
CA THR A 5 46.72 -30.62 21.74
C THR A 5 45.40 -30.42 21.01
N THR A 6 44.28 -30.83 21.63
CA THR A 6 42.98 -30.17 21.44
C THR A 6 42.32 -29.91 22.78
N TRP A 7 42.43 -28.65 23.22
CA TRP A 7 41.55 -28.04 24.21
C TRP A 7 40.21 -27.76 23.54
N SER A 8 39.12 -28.20 24.17
CA SER A 8 37.77 -27.76 23.85
C SER A 8 37.54 -26.37 24.46
N THR A 9 37.64 -25.34 23.63
CA THR A 9 37.18 -23.99 23.93
C THR A 9 35.65 -23.95 23.93
N MET A 10 35.05 -23.83 25.12
CA MET A 10 33.68 -23.31 25.24
C MET A 10 33.70 -21.84 24.80
N ALA A 11 33.15 -21.57 23.62
CA ALA A 11 33.00 -20.22 23.12
C ALA A 11 31.94 -19.48 23.96
N GLN A 12 32.36 -18.39 24.59
CA GLN A 12 31.49 -17.36 25.15
C GLN A 12 30.60 -16.76 24.04
N SER A 13 29.30 -17.07 24.06
CA SER A 13 28.25 -16.23 23.47
C SER A 13 27.61 -15.38 24.58
N SER A 14 28.42 -14.51 25.17
CA SER A 14 28.31 -13.05 25.21
C SER A 14 27.19 -12.47 26.10
N PRO A 15 27.55 -11.78 27.21
CA PRO A 15 26.67 -10.99 28.11
C PRO A 15 25.75 -9.95 27.45
N ASP A 16 25.91 -9.69 26.14
CA ASP A 16 25.15 -8.67 25.42
C ASP A 16 23.71 -9.07 25.11
N SER A 17 23.40 -10.36 24.95
CA SER A 17 22.02 -10.83 24.74
C SER A 17 21.13 -10.59 25.97
N VAL A 18 21.69 -10.77 27.16
CA VAL A 18 21.02 -10.51 28.44
C VAL A 18 20.85 -9.01 28.69
N LYS A 19 21.82 -8.19 28.28
CA LYS A 19 21.70 -6.72 28.32
C LYS A 19 20.62 -6.20 27.36
N ILE A 20 20.57 -6.72 26.14
CA ILE A 20 19.54 -6.35 25.14
C ILE A 20 18.15 -6.71 25.66
N SER A 21 17.96 -7.93 26.18
CA SER A 21 16.67 -8.35 26.74
C SER A 21 16.22 -7.49 27.93
N ARG A 22 17.16 -7.05 28.78
CA ARG A 22 16.87 -6.13 29.89
C ARG A 22 16.48 -4.72 29.40
N LEU A 23 17.16 -4.21 28.38
CA LEU A 23 16.82 -2.92 27.76
C LEU A 23 15.44 -2.96 27.07
N GLU A 24 15.10 -4.07 26.41
CA GLU A 24 13.77 -4.28 25.81
C GLU A 24 12.67 -4.28 26.88
N GLN A 25 12.91 -4.90 28.04
CA GLN A 25 12.00 -4.84 29.18
C GLN A 25 11.85 -3.43 29.75
N GLU A 26 12.95 -2.68 29.93
CA GLU A 26 12.90 -1.30 30.41
C GLU A 26 12.17 -0.38 29.43
N ILE A 27 12.39 -0.53 28.12
CA ILE A 27 11.65 0.18 27.08
C ILE A 27 10.16 -0.14 27.15
N GLN A 28 9.80 -1.41 27.38
CA GLN A 28 8.40 -1.79 27.49
C GLN A 28 7.73 -1.21 28.74
N VAL A 29 8.42 -1.17 29.87
CA VAL A 29 7.93 -0.54 31.10
C VAL A 29 7.77 0.97 30.91
N LEU A 30 8.72 1.64 30.26
CA LEU A 30 8.64 3.07 29.95
C LEU A 30 7.50 3.38 28.98
N LYS A 31 7.26 2.53 27.98
CA LYS A 31 6.10 2.65 27.08
C LYS A 31 4.79 2.55 27.84
N ASN A 32 4.63 1.52 28.67
CA ASN A 32 3.43 1.32 29.48
C ASN A 32 3.20 2.50 30.46
N TYR A 33 4.27 3.04 31.04
CA TYR A 33 4.18 4.19 31.94
C TYR A 33 3.79 5.48 31.19
N ASN A 34 4.31 5.68 29.98
CA ASN A 34 3.96 6.81 29.14
C ASN A 34 2.50 6.71 28.64
N GLU A 35 2.04 5.52 28.27
CA GLU A 35 0.63 5.24 27.93
C GLU A 35 -0.28 5.52 29.14
N SER A 36 0.09 5.08 30.34
CA SER A 36 -0.67 5.37 31.56
C SER A 36 -0.72 6.85 31.90
N LEU A 37 0.39 7.59 31.73
CA LEU A 37 0.41 9.04 31.89
C LEU A 37 -0.47 9.75 30.85
N GLN A 38 -0.46 9.30 29.60
CA GLN A 38 -1.33 9.82 28.55
C GLN A 38 -2.80 9.56 28.87
N GLN A 39 -3.17 8.34 29.29
CA GLN A 39 -4.53 8.02 29.73
C GLN A 39 -4.96 8.85 30.94
N ASN A 40 -4.09 9.05 31.92
CA ASN A 40 -4.40 9.89 33.09
C ASN A 40 -4.56 11.36 32.70
N LEU A 41 -3.77 11.86 31.75
CA LEU A 41 -3.96 13.20 31.17
C LEU A 41 -5.28 13.30 30.40
N GLU A 42 -5.65 12.28 29.63
CA GLU A 42 -6.94 12.21 28.93
C GLU A 42 -8.12 12.17 29.90
N ILE A 43 -8.07 11.37 30.96
CA ILE A 43 -9.11 11.30 31.99
C ILE A 43 -9.22 12.64 32.72
N ASN A 44 -8.09 13.26 33.09
CA ASN A 44 -8.11 14.57 33.76
C ASN A 44 -8.61 15.68 32.83
N ASN A 45 -8.25 15.65 31.54
CA ASN A 45 -8.75 16.59 30.54
C ASN A 45 -10.24 16.38 30.27
N LYS A 46 -10.71 15.13 30.22
CA LYS A 46 -12.13 14.79 30.07
C LYS A 46 -12.93 15.22 31.29
N ALA A 47 -12.43 14.98 32.50
CA ALA A 47 -13.06 15.47 33.73
C ALA A 47 -13.07 17.01 33.79
N LEU A 48 -12.02 17.67 33.29
CA LEU A 48 -12.00 19.12 33.08
C LEU A 48 -13.06 19.54 32.07
N ASN A 49 -13.19 18.85 30.93
CA ASN A 49 -14.17 19.15 29.89
C ASN A 49 -15.61 18.92 30.35
N ASP A 50 -15.87 17.86 31.12
CA ASP A 50 -17.17 17.59 31.74
C ASP A 50 -17.51 18.67 32.79
N LEU A 51 -16.53 19.15 33.56
CA LEU A 51 -16.68 20.30 34.47
C LEU A 51 -16.85 21.64 33.73
N ILE A 52 -16.28 21.77 32.52
CA ILE A 52 -16.41 22.94 31.63
C ILE A 52 -17.82 23.03 31.05
N ILE A 53 -18.48 21.91 30.77
CA ILE A 53 -19.86 21.88 30.25
C ILE A 53 -20.88 22.28 31.34
N ASP A 54 -20.60 21.99 32.62
CA ASP A 54 -21.57 22.10 33.72
C ASP A 54 -21.51 23.40 34.57
N LYS A 55 -20.53 24.31 34.37
CA LYS A 55 -20.45 25.59 35.12
C LYS A 55 -20.03 26.77 34.25
N ASN A 56 -20.51 27.98 34.62
CA ASN A 56 -20.11 29.30 34.09
C ASN A 56 -18.62 29.34 33.67
N ILE A 57 -18.37 29.16 32.37
CA ILE A 57 -17.01 29.05 31.83
C ILE A 57 -16.33 30.41 31.97
N THR A 58 -15.25 30.48 32.75
CA THR A 58 -14.42 31.69 32.83
C THR A 58 -13.75 31.95 31.49
N ASP A 59 -13.47 33.22 31.17
CA ASP A 59 -12.81 33.57 29.90
C ASP A 59 -11.41 32.94 29.78
N GLU A 60 -10.72 32.72 30.91
CA GLU A 60 -9.46 31.97 30.95
C GLU A 60 -9.65 30.53 30.46
N THR A 61 -10.71 29.86 30.92
CA THR A 61 -11.00 28.48 30.52
C THR A 61 -11.39 28.40 29.05
N ARG A 62 -12.20 29.34 28.56
CA ARG A 62 -12.53 29.47 27.12
C ARG A 62 -11.28 29.66 26.26
N TRP A 63 -10.32 30.47 26.74
CA TRP A 63 -9.05 30.68 26.05
C TRP A 63 -8.20 29.40 26.01
N ILE A 64 -8.11 28.67 27.12
CA ILE A 64 -7.37 27.41 27.20
C ILE A 64 -7.96 26.37 26.22
N SER A 65 -9.29 26.25 26.13
CA SER A 65 -9.95 25.37 25.16
C SER A 65 -9.67 25.81 23.72
N LEU A 66 -9.82 27.11 23.40
CA LEU A 66 -9.52 27.65 22.07
C LEU A 66 -8.07 27.38 21.66
N ARG A 67 -7.12 27.67 22.56
CA ARG A 67 -5.69 27.42 22.37
C ARG A 67 -5.41 25.95 22.10
N SER A 68 -6.01 25.06 22.89
CA SER A 68 -5.80 23.60 22.78
C SER A 68 -6.36 23.07 21.46
N SER A 69 -7.58 23.47 21.06
CA SER A 69 -8.17 23.16 19.76
C SER A 69 -7.25 23.53 18.60
N ILE A 70 -6.75 24.78 18.59
CA ILE A 70 -5.85 25.29 17.55
C ILE A 70 -4.54 24.49 17.46
N VAL A 71 -3.94 24.18 18.61
CA VAL A 71 -2.70 23.41 18.68
C VAL A 71 -2.91 21.99 18.16
N HIS A 72 -3.97 21.31 18.60
CA HIS A 72 -4.25 19.94 18.20
C HIS A 72 -4.62 19.82 16.71
N SER A 73 -5.42 20.75 16.19
CA SER A 73 -5.78 20.75 14.76
C SER A 73 -4.58 20.99 13.85
N THR A 74 -3.60 21.79 14.30
CA THR A 74 -2.35 22.02 13.57
C THR A 74 -1.55 20.72 13.41
N GLN A 75 -1.55 19.86 14.43
CA GLN A 75 -0.87 18.56 14.36
C GLN A 75 -1.49 17.61 13.33
N ILE A 76 -2.80 17.73 13.05
CA ILE A 76 -3.48 16.90 12.05
C ILE A 76 -2.93 17.18 10.65
N TYR A 77 -2.60 18.44 10.30
CA TYR A 77 -2.09 18.78 8.97
C TYR A 77 -0.83 17.99 8.60
N LYS A 78 0.19 18.01 9.48
CA LYS A 78 1.44 17.29 9.26
C LYS A 78 1.21 15.78 9.23
N LYS A 79 0.48 15.26 10.22
CA LYS A 79 0.19 13.84 10.31
C LYS A 79 -0.55 13.31 9.07
N LEU A 80 -1.62 13.98 8.67
CA LEU A 80 -2.42 13.63 7.50
C LEU A 80 -1.60 13.72 6.19
N SER A 81 -0.79 14.77 6.03
CA SER A 81 0.11 14.90 4.88
C SER A 81 1.09 13.73 4.79
N ASP A 82 1.73 13.38 5.91
CA ASP A 82 2.69 12.27 5.95
C ASP A 82 2.01 10.93 5.64
N ASP A 83 0.82 10.71 6.22
CA ASP A 83 0.06 9.48 6.00
C ASP A 83 -0.43 9.34 4.54
N ILE A 84 -0.85 10.44 3.90
CA ILE A 84 -1.21 10.46 2.47
C ILE A 84 0.01 10.12 1.59
N ILE A 85 1.16 10.76 1.84
CA ILE A 85 2.39 10.52 1.07
C ILE A 85 2.84 9.05 1.24
N ASN A 86 2.82 8.55 2.47
CA ASN A 86 3.20 7.17 2.76
C ASN A 86 2.27 6.16 2.07
N LEU A 87 0.95 6.39 2.06
CA LEU A 87 0.01 5.50 1.40
C LEU A 87 0.25 5.46 -0.13
N LYS A 88 0.40 6.63 -0.77
CA LYS A 88 0.74 6.72 -2.20
C LYS A 88 2.03 5.98 -2.53
N SER A 89 3.08 6.18 -1.74
CA SER A 89 4.38 5.54 -1.96
C SER A 89 4.35 4.02 -1.77
N ARG A 90 3.46 3.49 -0.93
CA ARG A 90 3.35 2.05 -0.69
C ARG A 90 2.43 1.34 -1.68
N MET A 91 1.54 2.06 -2.35
CA MET A 91 0.70 1.50 -3.43
C MET A 91 1.52 1.03 -4.64
N THR A 92 2.77 1.48 -4.77
CA THR A 92 3.67 1.11 -5.87
C THR A 92 4.64 -0.03 -5.50
N ASP A 93 4.37 -0.80 -4.44
CA ASP A 93 5.20 -1.93 -4.00
C ASP A 93 5.50 -2.92 -5.15
N GLN A 94 6.76 -2.96 -5.55
CA GLN A 94 7.22 -3.73 -6.69
C GLN A 94 7.42 -5.21 -6.38
N GLU A 95 7.57 -5.62 -5.11
CA GLU A 95 7.88 -7.01 -4.79
C GLU A 95 6.66 -7.92 -4.88
N TYR A 96 5.53 -7.50 -4.32
CA TYR A 96 4.29 -8.26 -4.39
C TYR A 96 3.76 -8.30 -5.83
N GLN A 97 3.69 -7.13 -6.48
CA GLN A 97 3.22 -7.05 -7.86
C GLN A 97 4.19 -7.74 -8.83
N GLY A 98 5.50 -7.61 -8.62
CA GLY A 98 6.52 -8.28 -9.43
C GLY A 98 6.42 -9.80 -9.37
N PHE A 99 6.14 -10.37 -8.19
CA PHE A 99 5.91 -11.81 -8.08
C PHE A 99 4.65 -12.24 -8.83
N ILE A 100 3.54 -11.51 -8.73
CA ILE A 100 2.31 -11.81 -9.48
C ILE A 100 2.56 -11.71 -10.98
N ASN A 101 3.29 -10.69 -11.44
CA ASN A 101 3.66 -10.55 -12.85
C ASN A 101 4.48 -11.77 -13.33
N SER A 102 5.36 -12.32 -12.48
CA SER A 102 6.11 -13.53 -12.81
C SER A 102 5.23 -14.78 -12.99
N LEU A 103 4.06 -14.83 -12.34
CA LEU A 103 3.07 -15.90 -12.51
C LEU A 103 2.40 -15.84 -13.90
N GLY A 104 2.38 -14.67 -14.54
CA GLY A 104 1.86 -14.47 -15.89
C GLY A 104 2.91 -14.65 -16.99
N SER A 105 4.14 -15.03 -16.67
CA SER A 105 5.22 -15.22 -17.66
C SER A 105 4.90 -16.35 -18.64
N ILE A 106 5.13 -16.08 -19.93
CA ILE A 106 5.00 -17.08 -21.01
C ILE A 106 6.29 -17.85 -21.28
N GLU A 107 7.45 -17.32 -20.84
CA GLU A 107 8.80 -17.85 -21.15
C GLU A 107 9.36 -18.76 -20.04
N GLY A 108 8.50 -19.28 -19.17
CA GLY A 108 8.91 -19.99 -17.96
C GLY A 108 8.78 -19.11 -16.73
N GLY A 109 7.95 -19.56 -15.78
CA GLY A 109 7.66 -18.84 -14.55
C GLY A 109 7.66 -19.75 -13.32
N PRO A 110 7.18 -19.27 -12.16
CA PRO A 110 7.06 -20.08 -10.95
C PRO A 110 6.24 -21.37 -11.17
N LEU A 111 5.31 -21.38 -12.13
CA LEU A 111 4.46 -22.53 -12.48
C LEU A 111 5.20 -23.66 -13.21
N GLY A 112 6.44 -23.43 -13.66
CA GLY A 112 7.30 -24.47 -14.21
C GLY A 112 7.07 -24.83 -15.68
N PHE A 113 6.24 -24.10 -16.43
CA PHE A 113 6.06 -24.30 -17.87
C PHE A 113 6.37 -23.02 -18.66
N SER A 114 6.80 -23.19 -19.91
CA SER A 114 6.73 -22.18 -20.97
C SER A 114 5.53 -22.44 -21.88
N LEU A 115 4.80 -21.40 -22.27
CA LEU A 115 3.66 -21.55 -23.17
C LEU A 115 4.10 -22.06 -24.56
N GLU A 116 5.28 -21.65 -25.01
CA GLU A 116 5.88 -22.12 -26.26
C GLU A 116 6.12 -23.63 -26.22
N GLU A 117 6.77 -24.12 -25.15
CA GLU A 117 7.04 -25.54 -24.96
C GLU A 117 5.74 -26.35 -24.90
N VAL A 118 4.76 -25.85 -24.14
CA VAL A 118 3.42 -26.46 -24.04
C VAL A 118 2.76 -26.59 -25.42
N ILE A 119 2.80 -25.53 -26.24
CA ILE A 119 2.25 -25.55 -27.60
C ILE A 119 2.96 -26.60 -28.45
N MET A 120 4.29 -26.57 -28.47
CA MET A 120 5.09 -27.47 -29.29
C MET A 120 4.92 -28.93 -28.90
N GLU A 121 4.96 -29.22 -27.59
CA GLU A 121 4.78 -30.58 -27.06
C GLU A 121 3.37 -31.09 -27.28
N SER A 122 2.35 -30.24 -27.08
CA SER A 122 0.95 -30.61 -27.31
C SER A 122 0.70 -30.95 -28.78
N ALA A 123 1.19 -30.13 -29.70
CA ALA A 123 1.08 -30.39 -31.14
C ALA A 123 1.75 -31.70 -31.55
N LYS A 124 2.98 -31.96 -31.05
CA LYS A 124 3.73 -33.20 -31.31
C LYS A 124 3.04 -34.43 -30.71
N LYS A 125 2.62 -34.36 -29.45
CA LYS A 125 2.00 -35.46 -28.70
C LYS A 125 0.65 -35.87 -29.27
N ILE A 126 -0.18 -34.90 -29.65
CA ILE A 126 -1.48 -35.15 -30.28
C ILE A 126 -1.31 -35.61 -31.73
N GLY A 127 -0.18 -35.26 -32.37
CA GLY A 127 0.10 -35.61 -33.75
C GLY A 127 -0.88 -34.92 -34.69
N ILE A 128 -1.06 -33.61 -34.52
CA ILE A 128 -2.07 -32.81 -35.23
C ILE A 128 -1.88 -32.80 -36.75
N PHE A 129 -0.72 -33.17 -37.29
CA PHE A 129 -0.49 -33.31 -38.73
C PHE A 129 0.02 -34.70 -39.08
N GLU A 130 -0.38 -35.22 -40.25
CA GLU A 130 0.04 -36.54 -40.74
C GLU A 130 1.50 -36.57 -41.20
N THR A 131 2.00 -35.43 -41.69
CA THR A 131 3.35 -35.33 -42.29
C THR A 131 4.30 -34.54 -41.41
N LYS A 132 5.53 -35.05 -41.30
CA LYS A 132 6.62 -34.36 -40.59
C LYS A 132 6.88 -32.96 -41.15
N THR A 133 6.82 -32.78 -42.47
CA THR A 133 7.03 -31.48 -43.11
C THR A 133 6.01 -30.41 -42.68
N LYS A 134 4.73 -30.77 -42.51
CA LYS A 134 3.71 -29.83 -42.02
C LYS A 134 3.89 -29.53 -40.53
N MET A 135 4.27 -30.54 -39.75
CA MET A 135 4.63 -30.35 -38.34
C MET A 135 5.84 -29.41 -38.19
N ASP A 136 6.91 -29.63 -38.94
CA ASP A 136 8.11 -28.79 -38.90
C ASP A 136 7.79 -27.34 -39.28
N ARG A 137 6.96 -27.13 -40.33
CA ARG A 137 6.49 -25.79 -40.72
C ARG A 137 5.62 -25.12 -39.66
N PHE A 138 4.75 -25.87 -38.99
CA PHE A 138 3.94 -25.35 -37.89
C PHE A 138 4.81 -24.90 -36.71
N LEU A 139 5.84 -25.68 -36.37
CA LEU A 139 6.78 -25.35 -35.29
C LEU A 139 7.61 -24.10 -35.64
N GLU A 140 8.06 -23.95 -36.89
CA GLU A 140 8.76 -22.75 -37.36
C GLU A 140 7.90 -21.47 -37.24
N ILE A 141 6.62 -21.58 -37.61
CA ILE A 141 5.64 -20.49 -37.46
C ILE A 141 5.37 -20.22 -35.97
N THR A 142 5.33 -21.26 -35.13
CA THR A 142 5.17 -21.14 -33.67
C THR A 142 6.26 -20.29 -33.06
N ASN A 143 7.52 -20.62 -33.33
CA ASN A 143 8.66 -19.87 -32.82
C ASN A 143 8.63 -18.42 -33.31
N SER A 144 8.21 -18.18 -34.56
CA SER A 144 8.11 -16.83 -35.13
C SER A 144 7.00 -15.98 -34.50
N ILE A 145 5.86 -16.58 -34.15
CA ILE A 145 4.73 -15.87 -33.51
C ILE A 145 5.06 -15.55 -32.05
N VAL A 146 5.65 -16.48 -31.31
CA VAL A 146 6.04 -16.29 -29.91
C VAL A 146 7.18 -15.27 -29.79
N ALA A 147 8.19 -15.34 -30.65
CA ALA A 147 9.31 -14.39 -30.65
C ALA A 147 8.98 -13.02 -31.29
N SER A 148 7.73 -12.79 -31.69
CA SER A 148 7.35 -11.58 -32.44
C SER A 148 7.48 -10.32 -31.57
N PRO A 149 8.25 -9.30 -32.01
CA PRO A 149 8.38 -8.02 -31.29
C PRO A 149 7.05 -7.26 -31.11
N LEU A 150 6.03 -7.58 -31.91
CA LEU A 150 4.67 -7.01 -31.77
C LEU A 150 4.02 -7.36 -30.43
N THR A 151 4.53 -8.37 -29.73
CA THR A 151 4.03 -8.81 -28.42
C THR A 151 4.70 -8.07 -27.25
N GLN A 152 5.93 -7.56 -27.41
CA GLN A 152 6.75 -7.05 -26.29
C GLN A 152 6.20 -5.78 -25.62
N GLY A 153 5.33 -5.02 -26.28
CA GLY A 153 4.67 -3.82 -25.71
C GLY A 153 3.33 -4.09 -25.04
N VAL A 154 2.86 -5.35 -25.02
CA VAL A 154 1.53 -5.74 -24.57
C VAL A 154 1.65 -6.59 -23.29
N PRO A 155 0.73 -6.51 -22.31
CA PRO A 155 0.76 -7.37 -21.13
C PRO A 155 0.92 -8.87 -21.48
N PHE A 156 1.72 -9.62 -20.71
CA PHE A 156 2.08 -11.02 -21.00
C PHE A 156 0.89 -11.95 -21.26
N VAL A 157 -0.24 -11.74 -20.60
CA VAL A 157 -1.45 -12.53 -20.82
C VAL A 157 -2.06 -12.28 -22.20
N SER A 158 -2.11 -11.04 -22.65
CA SER A 158 -2.58 -10.70 -24.00
C SER A 158 -1.66 -11.28 -25.07
N GLN A 159 -0.35 -11.41 -24.79
CA GLN A 159 0.59 -12.13 -25.64
C GLN A 159 0.23 -13.62 -25.73
N ALA A 160 -0.09 -14.27 -24.59
CA ALA A 160 -0.52 -15.67 -24.54
C ALA A 160 -1.79 -15.94 -25.36
N PHE A 161 -2.79 -15.04 -25.27
CA PHE A 161 -4.02 -15.12 -26.05
C PHE A 161 -3.78 -14.91 -27.55
N PHE A 162 -3.01 -13.89 -27.91
CA PHE A 162 -2.67 -13.61 -29.30
C PHE A 162 -1.93 -14.79 -29.93
N ALA A 163 -0.87 -15.27 -29.27
CA ALA A 163 -0.09 -16.41 -29.74
C ALA A 163 -0.97 -17.66 -29.92
N SER A 164 -1.77 -18.01 -28.92
CA SER A 164 -2.62 -19.21 -29.00
C SER A 164 -3.67 -19.11 -30.10
N ASN A 165 -4.35 -17.96 -30.26
CA ASN A 165 -5.34 -17.78 -31.33
C ASN A 165 -4.70 -17.80 -32.72
N SER A 166 -3.57 -17.12 -32.91
CA SER A 166 -2.84 -17.15 -34.18
C SER A 166 -2.39 -18.56 -34.54
N LEU A 167 -1.95 -19.35 -33.55
CA LEU A 167 -1.48 -20.72 -33.77
C LEU A 167 -2.62 -21.71 -34.01
N ILE A 168 -3.76 -21.55 -33.34
CA ILE A 168 -4.98 -22.27 -33.66
C ILE A 168 -5.37 -22.01 -35.13
N ASN A 169 -5.38 -20.74 -35.57
CA ASN A 169 -5.70 -20.39 -36.96
C ASN A 169 -4.70 -20.98 -37.96
N VAL A 170 -3.41 -20.98 -37.65
CA VAL A 170 -2.37 -21.64 -38.47
C VAL A 170 -2.60 -23.16 -38.50
N ALA A 171 -2.99 -23.76 -37.39
CA ALA A 171 -3.26 -25.19 -37.30
C ALA A 171 -4.49 -25.58 -38.15
N TYR A 172 -5.59 -24.83 -38.04
CA TYR A 172 -6.78 -25.00 -38.88
C TYR A 172 -6.47 -24.82 -40.37
N SER A 173 -5.73 -23.76 -40.73
CA SER A 173 -5.34 -23.49 -42.12
C SER A 173 -4.47 -24.62 -42.69
N SER A 174 -3.54 -25.14 -41.89
CA SER A 174 -2.67 -26.25 -42.29
C SER A 174 -3.43 -27.57 -42.41
N MET A 175 -4.40 -27.82 -41.54
CA MET A 175 -5.25 -29.02 -41.53
C MET A 175 -6.18 -29.08 -42.75
N LEU A 176 -6.74 -27.94 -43.18
CA LEU A 176 -7.61 -27.88 -44.38
C LEU A 176 -6.89 -28.29 -45.67
N THR A 177 -5.55 -28.29 -45.67
CA THR A 177 -4.74 -28.74 -46.81
C THR A 177 -4.36 -30.22 -46.75
N GLU A 178 -4.81 -30.97 -45.73
CA GLU A 178 -4.60 -32.43 -45.65
C GLU A 178 -5.60 -33.19 -46.51
N LYS A 179 -5.18 -34.35 -47.04
CA LYS A 179 -6.06 -35.20 -47.86
C LYS A 179 -7.23 -35.76 -47.05
N LYS A 180 -7.04 -35.94 -45.74
CA LYS A 180 -8.05 -36.39 -44.78
C LYS A 180 -7.92 -35.57 -43.48
N PRO A 181 -8.54 -34.37 -43.42
CA PRO A 181 -8.48 -33.53 -42.24
C PRO A 181 -9.01 -34.23 -40.98
N ASP A 182 -8.23 -34.26 -39.90
CA ASP A 182 -8.63 -34.78 -38.60
C ASP A 182 -8.93 -33.63 -37.62
N PHE A 183 -10.17 -33.13 -37.69
CA PHE A 183 -10.63 -32.06 -36.81
C PHE A 183 -10.75 -32.49 -35.34
N GLN A 184 -10.80 -33.79 -35.04
CA GLN A 184 -10.84 -34.26 -33.64
C GLN A 184 -9.49 -34.01 -32.96
N LYS A 185 -8.37 -34.15 -33.70
CA LYS A 185 -7.04 -33.79 -33.19
C LYS A 185 -6.89 -32.29 -32.97
N LEU A 186 -7.44 -31.45 -33.84
CA LEU A 186 -7.47 -30.00 -33.61
C LEU A 186 -8.29 -29.64 -32.38
N GLY A 187 -9.47 -30.22 -32.20
CA GLY A 187 -10.27 -29.99 -31.00
C GLY A 187 -9.56 -30.42 -29.71
N LYS A 188 -8.79 -31.51 -29.73
CA LYS A 188 -7.93 -31.90 -28.60
C LYS A 188 -6.81 -30.90 -28.34
N PHE A 189 -6.18 -30.38 -29.39
CA PHE A 189 -5.14 -29.37 -29.27
C PHE A 189 -5.68 -28.05 -28.73
N GLU A 190 -6.81 -27.57 -29.25
CA GLU A 190 -7.52 -26.41 -28.74
C GLU A 190 -7.92 -26.59 -27.27
N SER A 191 -8.47 -27.76 -26.92
CA SER A 191 -8.81 -28.08 -25.52
C SER A 191 -7.60 -28.09 -24.59
N GLU A 192 -6.41 -28.48 -25.08
CA GLU A 192 -5.19 -28.45 -24.29
C GLU A 192 -4.72 -27.01 -24.08
N LEU A 193 -4.67 -26.18 -25.13
CA LEU A 193 -4.31 -24.76 -25.01
C LEU A 193 -5.29 -23.98 -24.14
N ASN A 194 -6.58 -24.29 -24.22
CA ASN A 194 -7.62 -23.61 -23.45
C ASN A 194 -7.40 -23.71 -21.93
N LYS A 195 -6.76 -24.78 -21.43
CA LYS A 195 -6.41 -24.93 -20.01
C LYS A 195 -5.50 -23.80 -19.51
N TYR A 196 -4.54 -23.40 -20.34
CA TYR A 196 -3.57 -22.34 -20.05
C TYR A 196 -4.21 -20.96 -20.24
N LEU A 197 -5.01 -20.79 -21.31
CA LEU A 197 -5.70 -19.53 -21.59
C LEU A 197 -6.70 -19.14 -20.50
N VAL A 198 -7.45 -20.09 -19.94
CA VAL A 198 -8.37 -19.83 -18.81
C VAL A 198 -7.61 -19.30 -17.59
N TYR A 199 -6.45 -19.87 -17.28
CA TYR A 199 -5.59 -19.39 -16.20
C TYR A 199 -5.11 -17.95 -16.47
N PHE A 200 -4.52 -17.71 -17.64
CA PHE A 200 -3.99 -16.40 -17.99
C PHE A 200 -5.11 -15.34 -17.98
N SER A 201 -6.29 -15.66 -18.52
CA SER A 201 -7.46 -14.77 -18.51
C SER A 201 -7.89 -14.36 -17.10
N ALA A 202 -7.94 -15.33 -16.18
CA ALA A 202 -8.30 -15.05 -14.79
C ALA A 202 -7.28 -14.12 -14.12
N LEU A 203 -5.99 -14.36 -14.36
CA LEU A 203 -4.90 -13.54 -13.82
C LEU A 203 -4.92 -12.10 -14.39
N ASP A 204 -5.13 -11.94 -15.70
CA ASP A 204 -5.20 -10.62 -16.34
C ASP A 204 -6.40 -9.82 -15.89
N LYS A 205 -7.57 -10.47 -15.77
CA LYS A 205 -8.76 -9.83 -15.20
C LYS A 205 -8.49 -9.30 -13.79
N ALA A 206 -7.80 -10.08 -12.96
CA ALA A 206 -7.41 -9.65 -11.62
C ALA A 206 -6.46 -8.44 -11.67
N ASN A 207 -5.45 -8.48 -12.56
CA ASN A 207 -4.47 -7.41 -12.72
C ASN A 207 -5.09 -6.11 -13.24
N ALA A 208 -5.95 -6.18 -14.26
CA ALA A 208 -6.62 -5.02 -14.83
C ALA A 208 -7.52 -4.31 -13.81
N ILE A 209 -8.29 -5.08 -13.02
CA ILE A 209 -9.13 -4.52 -11.94
C ILE A 209 -8.25 -3.86 -10.87
N ASN A 210 -7.16 -4.50 -10.46
CA ASN A 210 -6.24 -3.94 -9.47
C ASN A 210 -5.54 -2.66 -9.96
N GLN A 211 -5.08 -2.64 -11.22
CA GLN A 211 -4.45 -1.46 -11.81
C GLN A 211 -5.42 -0.28 -11.88
N SER A 212 -6.65 -0.50 -12.36
CA SER A 212 -7.69 0.54 -12.37
C SER A 212 -7.95 1.05 -10.95
N SER A 213 -8.14 0.13 -10.00
CA SER A 213 -8.43 0.48 -8.60
C SER A 213 -7.29 1.29 -7.97
N ASN A 214 -6.03 0.93 -8.23
CA ASN A 214 -4.87 1.66 -7.69
C ASN A 214 -4.75 3.05 -8.30
N ASN A 215 -4.99 3.22 -9.61
CA ASN A 215 -4.98 4.53 -10.26
C ASN A 215 -6.07 5.44 -9.67
N ASP A 216 -7.29 4.93 -9.51
CA ASP A 216 -8.40 5.68 -8.93
C ASP A 216 -8.08 6.13 -7.49
N ARG A 217 -7.43 5.28 -6.71
CA ARG A 217 -7.00 5.60 -5.33
C ARG A 217 -5.91 6.65 -5.26
N ILE A 218 -4.92 6.57 -6.15
CA ILE A 218 -3.89 7.60 -6.24
C ILE A 218 -4.54 8.95 -6.52
N VAL A 219 -5.49 9.01 -7.46
CA VAL A 219 -6.26 10.23 -7.76
C VAL A 219 -7.05 10.72 -6.54
N LEU A 220 -7.73 9.82 -5.80
CA LEU A 220 -8.44 10.19 -4.58
C LEU A 220 -7.51 10.78 -3.50
N LEU A 221 -6.31 10.21 -3.34
CA LEU A 221 -5.30 10.70 -2.39
C LEU A 221 -4.69 12.03 -2.84
N GLU A 222 -4.44 12.22 -4.13
CA GLU A 222 -3.98 13.49 -4.70
C GLU A 222 -5.03 14.60 -4.53
N ASN A 223 -6.30 14.30 -4.80
CA ASN A 223 -7.40 15.24 -4.55
C ASN A 223 -7.51 15.60 -3.07
N LEU A 224 -7.40 14.62 -2.18
CA LEU A 224 -7.42 14.87 -0.73
C LEU A 224 -6.25 15.76 -0.30
N GLN A 225 -5.07 15.55 -0.88
CA GLN A 225 -3.89 16.38 -0.62
C GLN A 225 -4.08 17.82 -1.12
N LEU A 226 -4.72 18.01 -2.29
CA LEU A 226 -5.06 19.34 -2.80
C LEU A 226 -6.11 20.04 -1.95
N GLU A 227 -7.16 19.32 -1.48
CA GLU A 227 -8.14 19.83 -0.53
C GLU A 227 -7.47 20.28 0.78
N LEU A 228 -6.57 19.44 1.32
CA LEU A 228 -5.78 19.76 2.50
C LEU A 228 -4.93 21.01 2.30
N LEU A 229 -4.36 21.20 1.11
CA LEU A 229 -3.55 22.38 0.81
C LEU A 229 -4.39 23.64 0.77
N GLY A 230 -5.51 23.59 0.05
CA GLY A 230 -6.45 24.70 -0.03
C GLY A 230 -6.93 25.12 1.36
N LYS A 231 -7.13 24.16 2.25
CA LYS A 231 -7.49 24.44 3.64
C LYS A 231 -6.32 25.01 4.44
N LEU A 232 -5.14 24.41 4.36
CA LEU A 232 -3.92 24.89 5.02
C LEU A 232 -3.63 26.36 4.68
N LYS A 233 -3.69 26.75 3.41
CA LYS A 233 -3.46 28.14 2.97
C LYS A 233 -4.45 29.13 3.61
N LYS A 234 -5.71 28.73 3.80
CA LYS A 234 -6.73 29.56 4.44
C LYS A 234 -6.58 29.62 5.95
N ASP A 235 -6.19 28.50 6.57
CA ASP A 235 -6.13 28.36 8.01
C ASP A 235 -4.82 28.93 8.59
N ALA A 236 -3.70 28.73 7.91
CA ALA A 236 -2.39 29.18 8.38
C ALA A 236 -2.29 30.72 8.44
N THR A 237 -2.93 31.43 7.52
CA THR A 237 -2.95 32.91 7.51
C THR A 237 -3.68 33.50 8.72
N LYS A 238 -4.73 32.83 9.20
CA LYS A 238 -5.43 33.19 10.45
C LYS A 238 -4.57 33.00 11.70
N LEU A 239 -3.54 32.17 11.60
CA LEU A 239 -2.54 31.95 12.63
C LEU A 239 -1.24 32.72 12.37
N GLY A 240 -1.32 33.80 11.59
CA GLY A 240 -0.19 34.69 11.32
C GLY A 240 0.90 34.10 10.43
N TYR A 241 0.66 32.93 9.83
CA TYR A 241 1.63 32.26 8.96
C TYR A 241 1.31 32.52 7.48
N ASN A 242 2.26 33.13 6.77
CA ASN A 242 2.15 33.28 5.33
C ASN A 242 2.73 32.04 4.63
N THR A 243 1.87 31.26 3.99
CA THR A 243 2.31 30.06 3.25
C THR A 243 3.11 30.47 2.02
N PRO A 244 4.38 30.05 1.90
CA PRO A 244 5.19 30.39 0.73
C PRO A 244 4.60 29.72 -0.53
N ASP A 245 4.84 30.31 -1.69
CA ASP A 245 4.45 29.70 -2.96
C ASP A 245 5.25 28.43 -3.26
N ARG A 246 4.64 27.55 -4.07
CA ARG A 246 5.28 26.33 -4.57
C ARG A 246 6.30 26.70 -5.64
N MET A 247 7.49 26.14 -5.57
CA MET A 247 8.52 26.37 -6.59
C MET A 247 8.17 25.59 -7.87
N SER A 248 8.58 26.10 -9.03
CA SER A 248 8.23 25.52 -10.34
C SER A 248 8.68 24.07 -10.53
N SER A 249 9.79 23.65 -9.92
CA SER A 249 10.34 22.29 -9.99
C SER A 249 9.99 21.40 -8.79
N GLU A 250 9.28 21.93 -7.79
CA GLU A 250 8.98 21.22 -6.55
C GLU A 250 7.74 20.34 -6.73
N SER A 251 7.75 19.08 -6.28
CA SER A 251 6.55 18.23 -6.29
C SER A 251 5.53 18.71 -5.23
N LEU A 252 4.27 18.30 -5.34
CA LEU A 252 3.27 18.64 -4.32
C LEU A 252 3.67 18.09 -2.93
N ASP A 253 4.23 16.89 -2.88
CA ASP A 253 4.71 16.25 -1.65
C ASP A 253 5.88 17.01 -1.02
N ALA A 254 6.85 17.44 -1.84
CA ALA A 254 7.98 18.23 -1.37
C ALA A 254 7.54 19.60 -0.84
N TYR A 255 6.60 20.24 -1.54
CA TYR A 255 6.00 21.51 -1.13
C TYR A 255 5.30 21.40 0.23
N PHE A 256 4.47 20.37 0.42
CA PHE A 256 3.81 20.11 1.69
C PHE A 256 4.81 19.90 2.84
N ASN A 257 5.83 19.08 2.60
CA ASN A 257 6.87 18.83 3.59
C ASN A 257 7.59 20.12 4.00
N ARG A 258 7.93 20.98 3.04
CA ARG A 258 8.57 22.26 3.32
C ARG A 258 7.67 23.21 4.12
N VAL A 259 6.42 23.38 3.70
CA VAL A 259 5.46 24.27 4.37
C VAL A 259 5.18 23.78 5.79
N LEU A 260 4.85 22.50 5.97
CA LEU A 260 4.47 21.94 7.28
C LEU A 260 5.66 21.72 8.21
N SER A 261 6.90 21.71 7.71
CA SER A 261 8.09 21.78 8.57
C SER A 261 8.21 23.15 9.25
N SER A 262 7.67 24.21 8.64
CA SER A 262 7.70 25.57 9.19
C SER A 262 6.41 25.94 9.93
N PHE A 263 5.26 25.53 9.40
CA PHE A 263 3.96 25.65 10.06
C PHE A 263 3.74 24.44 10.98
N SER A 264 4.46 24.44 12.10
CA SER A 264 4.46 23.37 13.08
C SER A 264 3.63 23.71 14.32
N LYS A 265 3.46 22.72 15.21
CA LYS A 265 2.87 22.94 16.54
C LYS A 265 3.63 24.03 17.30
N GLU A 266 4.96 23.98 17.26
CA GLU A 266 5.84 24.91 17.99
C GLU A 266 5.67 26.34 17.48
N TYR A 267 5.55 26.51 16.16
CA TYR A 267 5.24 27.81 15.57
C TYR A 267 3.91 28.37 16.11
N VAL A 268 2.86 27.54 16.09
CA VAL A 268 1.52 27.94 16.55
C VAL A 268 1.50 28.24 18.04
N GLU A 269 2.18 27.44 18.87
CA GLU A 269 2.31 27.71 20.31
C GLU A 269 3.04 29.03 20.59
N LEU A 270 4.13 29.33 19.85
CA LEU A 270 4.84 30.60 19.95
C LEU A 270 3.95 31.77 19.55
N TYR A 271 3.20 31.63 18.46
CA TYR A 271 2.25 32.64 18.00
C TYR A 271 1.15 32.93 19.04
N LEU A 272 0.52 31.88 19.58
CA LEU A 272 -0.51 32.00 20.61
C LEU A 272 0.04 32.63 21.90
N ASN A 273 1.27 32.28 22.30
CA ASN A 273 1.96 32.91 23.42
C ASN A 273 2.23 34.41 23.18
N GLN A 274 2.58 34.80 21.95
CA GLN A 274 2.77 36.21 21.60
C GLN A 274 1.45 36.97 21.67
N ILE A 275 0.35 36.41 21.17
CA ILE A 275 -0.98 37.00 21.30
C ILE A 275 -1.34 37.18 22.77
N GLU A 276 -1.22 36.13 23.57
CA GLU A 276 -1.57 36.15 24.99
C GLU A 276 -0.80 37.24 25.77
N ARG A 277 0.48 37.46 25.43
CA ARG A 277 1.29 38.53 26.01
C ARG A 277 0.80 39.94 25.68
N LYS A 278 0.15 40.17 24.52
CA LYS A 278 -0.40 41.49 24.15
C LYS A 278 -1.51 41.95 25.11
N TYR A 279 -2.20 41.01 25.75
CA TYR A 279 -3.30 41.28 26.67
C TYR A 279 -2.88 41.25 28.15
N ARG A 280 -1.57 41.23 28.43
CA ARG A 280 -1.04 41.28 29.78
C ARG A 280 -1.04 42.72 30.29
N ASN A 281 -1.61 42.95 31.47
CA ASN A 281 -1.62 44.25 32.14
C ASN A 281 -0.31 44.51 32.90
N SER A 282 -0.18 45.72 33.45
CA SER A 282 0.99 46.16 34.25
C SER A 282 1.22 45.33 35.51
N ALA A 283 0.20 44.66 36.04
CA ALA A 283 0.28 43.73 37.17
C ALA A 283 0.65 42.29 36.75
N GLY A 284 0.92 42.07 35.46
CA GLY A 284 1.29 40.76 34.92
C GLY A 284 0.11 39.79 34.72
N LYS A 285 -1.14 40.20 34.92
CA LYS A 285 -2.33 39.37 34.66
C LYS A 285 -2.84 39.56 33.23
N ILE A 286 -3.37 38.51 32.62
CA ILE A 286 -3.90 38.54 31.24
C ILE A 286 -5.40 38.87 31.28
N ASN A 287 -5.83 39.79 30.42
CA ASN A 287 -7.25 40.11 30.21
C ASN A 287 -7.86 39.16 29.16
N TYR A 288 -8.27 37.97 29.60
CA TYR A 288 -8.84 36.93 28.72
C TYR A 288 -10.15 37.35 28.05
N ALA A 289 -10.99 38.15 28.71
CA ALA A 289 -12.23 38.67 28.14
C ALA A 289 -11.95 39.49 26.87
N ASN A 290 -11.02 40.45 26.98
CA ASN A 290 -10.64 41.32 25.86
C ASN A 290 -9.90 40.55 24.75
N LEU A 291 -9.07 39.57 25.13
CA LEU A 291 -8.37 38.69 24.19
C LEU A 291 -9.37 37.93 23.33
N ILE A 292 -10.30 37.21 23.96
CA ILE A 292 -11.31 36.43 23.25
C ILE A 292 -12.18 37.33 22.38
N GLN A 293 -12.55 38.52 22.87
CA GLN A 293 -13.39 39.44 22.10
C GLN A 293 -12.71 39.95 20.81
N ASN A 294 -11.42 40.28 20.87
CA ASN A 294 -10.72 40.96 19.79
C ASN A 294 -9.99 40.02 18.81
N GLU A 295 -9.58 38.84 19.25
CA GLU A 295 -8.88 37.86 18.40
C GLU A 295 -9.88 36.98 17.61
N THR A 296 -10.66 37.63 16.75
CA THR A 296 -11.74 37.00 15.95
C THR A 296 -11.21 35.95 14.98
N GLU A 297 -10.01 36.11 14.43
CA GLU A 297 -9.41 35.15 13.50
C GLU A 297 -9.10 33.81 14.18
N LEU A 298 -8.74 33.80 15.46
CA LEU A 298 -8.53 32.55 16.22
C LEU A 298 -9.85 31.79 16.39
N LYS A 299 -10.95 32.49 16.65
CA LYS A 299 -12.29 31.91 16.69
C LYS A 299 -12.70 31.38 15.31
N ASN A 300 -12.48 32.17 14.27
CA ASN A 300 -12.79 31.78 12.88
C ASN A 300 -11.97 30.57 12.42
N TYR A 301 -10.74 30.44 12.90
CA TYR A 301 -9.94 29.23 12.72
C TYR A 301 -10.59 28.05 13.45
N SER A 302 -10.84 28.18 14.76
CA SER A 302 -11.39 27.09 15.58
C SER A 302 -12.72 26.57 15.07
N ASN A 303 -13.60 27.47 14.62
CA ASN A 303 -14.90 27.09 14.03
C ASN A 303 -14.78 26.31 12.72
N GLN A 304 -13.63 26.38 12.04
CA GLN A 304 -13.37 25.70 10.77
C GLN A 304 -12.48 24.48 10.92
N VAL A 305 -12.07 24.12 12.13
CA VAL A 305 -11.22 22.95 12.41
C VAL A 305 -11.89 21.65 11.96
N ASN A 306 -13.23 21.57 11.98
CA ASN A 306 -14.01 20.45 11.45
C ASN A 306 -13.60 20.09 10.01
N GLY A 307 -13.25 21.08 9.18
CA GLY A 307 -12.81 20.79 7.82
C GLY A 307 -11.56 19.90 7.77
N THR A 308 -10.60 20.07 8.68
CA THR A 308 -9.37 19.25 8.72
C THR A 308 -9.68 17.86 9.26
N VAL A 309 -10.54 17.80 10.27
CA VAL A 309 -11.05 16.54 10.83
C VAL A 309 -11.77 15.72 9.77
N GLU A 310 -12.64 16.33 8.98
CA GLU A 310 -13.35 15.63 7.89
C GLU A 310 -12.40 15.12 6.81
N LEU A 311 -11.35 15.88 6.46
CA LEU A 311 -10.31 15.40 5.55
C LEU A 311 -9.55 14.20 6.13
N ALA A 312 -9.26 14.21 7.44
CA ALA A 312 -8.61 13.09 8.11
C ALA A 312 -9.53 11.84 8.16
N LYS A 313 -10.83 12.01 8.41
CA LYS A 313 -11.82 10.92 8.33
C LYS A 313 -11.92 10.35 6.92
N LYS A 314 -11.94 11.19 5.88
CA LYS A 314 -11.89 10.73 4.48
C LYS A 314 -10.64 9.89 4.21
N PHE A 315 -9.48 10.30 4.72
CA PHE A 315 -8.25 9.50 4.59
C PHE A 315 -8.38 8.13 5.24
N ILE A 316 -8.93 8.05 6.46
CA ILE A 316 -9.17 6.77 7.15
C ILE A 316 -10.04 5.85 6.28
N LEU A 317 -11.10 6.37 5.67
CA LEU A 317 -11.94 5.60 4.74
C LEU A 317 -11.15 5.10 3.52
N TYR A 318 -10.29 5.94 2.94
CA TYR A 318 -9.45 5.54 1.80
C TYR A 318 -8.40 4.49 2.19
N TYR A 319 -7.84 4.61 3.39
CA TYR A 319 -6.92 3.63 3.96
C TYR A 319 -7.60 2.28 4.21
N ASP A 320 -8.79 2.27 4.80
CA ASP A 320 -9.53 1.02 5.06
C ASP A 320 -9.97 0.36 3.75
N ASN A 321 -10.51 1.16 2.82
CA ASN A 321 -10.86 0.65 1.50
C ASN A 321 -9.64 0.08 0.78
N PHE A 322 -8.45 0.67 0.95
CA PHE A 322 -7.21 0.16 0.35
C PHE A 322 -7.04 -1.34 0.60
N PHE A 323 -7.09 -1.75 1.87
CA PHE A 323 -6.92 -3.14 2.26
C PHE A 323 -8.03 -4.04 1.72
N GLU A 324 -9.28 -3.57 1.72
CA GLU A 324 -10.41 -4.35 1.19
C GLU A 324 -10.19 -4.77 -0.27
N LEU A 325 -9.85 -3.83 -1.17
CA LEU A 325 -9.61 -4.21 -2.57
C LEU A 325 -8.28 -4.95 -2.74
N ALA A 326 -7.26 -4.66 -1.91
CA ALA A 326 -6.00 -5.39 -1.96
C ALA A 326 -6.16 -6.86 -1.54
N ASP A 327 -7.08 -7.14 -0.60
CA ASP A 327 -7.48 -8.48 -0.19
C ASP A 327 -8.31 -9.15 -1.28
N ASN A 328 -9.27 -8.46 -1.87
CA ASN A 328 -10.04 -8.98 -3.01
C ASN A 328 -9.12 -9.34 -4.19
N TYR A 329 -8.17 -8.47 -4.54
CA TYR A 329 -7.19 -8.75 -5.57
C TYR A 329 -6.37 -10.01 -5.24
N HIS A 330 -5.89 -10.14 -4.01
CA HIS A 330 -5.18 -11.34 -3.57
C HIS A 330 -6.03 -12.61 -3.72
N LEU A 331 -7.30 -12.57 -3.33
CA LEU A 331 -8.23 -13.68 -3.52
C LEU A 331 -8.40 -14.03 -5.01
N LYS A 332 -8.52 -13.04 -5.90
CA LYS A 332 -8.61 -13.29 -7.35
C LYS A 332 -7.35 -13.92 -7.93
N VAL A 333 -6.17 -13.56 -7.44
CA VAL A 333 -4.91 -14.21 -7.85
C VAL A 333 -4.88 -15.67 -7.35
N LEU A 334 -5.34 -15.94 -6.12
CA LEU A 334 -5.45 -17.30 -5.60
C LEU A 334 -6.46 -18.15 -6.38
N GLU A 335 -7.61 -17.59 -6.75
CA GLU A 335 -8.61 -18.24 -7.62
C GLU A 335 -7.99 -18.61 -8.98
N ALA A 336 -7.21 -17.71 -9.59
CA ALA A 336 -6.49 -18.00 -10.83
C ALA A 336 -5.49 -19.16 -10.64
N LEU A 337 -4.71 -19.16 -9.57
CA LEU A 337 -3.80 -20.27 -9.27
C LEU A 337 -4.52 -21.59 -9.01
N GLU A 338 -5.69 -21.56 -8.37
CA GLU A 338 -6.51 -22.75 -8.18
C GLU A 338 -6.99 -23.31 -9.53
N LEU A 339 -7.35 -22.45 -10.49
CA LEU A 339 -7.66 -22.86 -11.86
C LEU A 339 -6.45 -23.52 -12.53
N ALA A 340 -5.24 -22.97 -12.36
CA ALA A 340 -4.02 -23.58 -12.87
C ALA A 340 -3.79 -25.00 -12.29
N ASN A 341 -4.02 -25.15 -10.98
CA ASN A 341 -3.88 -26.46 -10.32
C ASN A 341 -4.95 -27.46 -10.83
N LYS A 342 -6.22 -27.05 -10.88
CA LYS A 342 -7.34 -27.88 -11.38
C LYS A 342 -7.15 -28.29 -12.84
N ASN A 343 -6.59 -27.41 -13.66
CA ASN A 343 -6.29 -27.68 -15.06
C ASN A 343 -5.02 -28.51 -15.26
N ASN A 344 -4.29 -28.86 -14.19
CA ASN A 344 -3.04 -29.62 -14.22
C ASN A 344 -1.95 -28.96 -15.10
N ILE A 345 -1.91 -27.62 -15.14
CA ILE A 345 -0.90 -26.89 -15.92
C ILE A 345 0.37 -26.57 -15.10
N ILE A 346 0.31 -26.73 -13.78
CA ILE A 346 1.47 -26.56 -12.90
C ILE A 346 2.40 -27.76 -13.09
N GLN A 347 3.67 -27.50 -13.39
CA GLN A 347 4.65 -28.55 -13.66
C GLN A 347 5.55 -28.83 -12.45
N ALA A 348 6.07 -30.06 -12.41
CA ALA A 348 7.07 -30.44 -11.43
C ALA A 348 8.36 -29.65 -11.65
N LYS A 349 8.97 -29.14 -10.58
CA LYS A 349 10.20 -28.33 -10.67
C LYS A 349 11.41 -29.13 -10.21
N LYS A 350 12.40 -29.27 -11.09
CA LYS A 350 13.73 -29.80 -10.71
C LYS A 350 14.60 -28.64 -10.23
N GLY A 351 14.84 -28.58 -8.92
CA GLY A 351 15.86 -27.70 -8.33
C GLY A 351 17.17 -28.46 -8.06
N ASN A 352 18.08 -27.83 -7.29
CA ASN A 352 19.32 -28.45 -6.78
C ASN A 352 19.07 -29.52 -5.68
N GLY A 353 17.86 -30.06 -5.59
CA GLY A 353 17.38 -30.99 -4.56
C GLY A 353 16.33 -31.96 -5.12
N PRO A 354 15.51 -32.64 -4.27
CA PRO A 354 14.46 -33.53 -4.75
C PRO A 354 13.48 -32.79 -5.66
N THR A 355 12.98 -33.48 -6.70
CA THR A 355 12.02 -32.92 -7.65
C THR A 355 10.73 -32.56 -6.91
N GLU A 356 10.33 -31.29 -6.99
CA GLU A 356 9.09 -30.81 -6.39
C GLU A 356 7.90 -31.28 -7.24
N THR A 357 6.91 -31.92 -6.63
CA THR A 357 5.66 -32.30 -7.32
C THR A 357 4.84 -31.05 -7.68
N PRO A 358 3.93 -31.12 -8.67
CA PRO A 358 3.05 -29.99 -9.00
C PRO A 358 2.31 -29.42 -7.79
N GLN A 359 1.85 -30.28 -6.89
CA GLN A 359 1.17 -29.88 -5.66
C GLN A 359 2.11 -29.11 -4.71
N GLN A 360 3.35 -29.57 -4.56
CA GLN A 360 4.36 -28.86 -3.76
C GLN A 360 4.71 -27.49 -4.36
N VAL A 361 4.78 -27.39 -5.69
CA VAL A 361 4.98 -26.12 -6.40
C VAL A 361 3.81 -25.17 -6.16
N TYR A 362 2.57 -25.65 -6.27
CA TYR A 362 1.35 -24.88 -5.98
C TYR A 362 1.34 -24.35 -4.53
N GLU A 363 1.62 -25.20 -3.55
CA GLU A 363 1.66 -24.83 -2.13
C GLU A 363 2.73 -23.77 -1.86
N LYS A 364 3.92 -23.92 -2.45
CA LYS A 364 5.02 -22.97 -2.32
C LYS A 364 4.69 -21.61 -2.95
N ILE A 365 4.08 -21.58 -4.12
CA ILE A 365 3.63 -20.33 -4.77
C ILE A 365 2.57 -19.65 -3.88
N THR A 366 1.61 -20.41 -3.40
CA THR A 366 0.52 -19.91 -2.53
C THR A 366 1.08 -19.33 -1.24
N GLN A 367 2.05 -20.01 -0.61
CA GLN A 367 2.70 -19.52 0.60
C GLN A 367 3.50 -18.24 0.32
N ASN A 368 4.27 -18.21 -0.77
CA ASN A 368 5.05 -17.03 -1.13
C ASN A 368 4.15 -15.80 -1.42
N LEU A 369 3.00 -16.00 -2.07
CA LEU A 369 2.00 -14.93 -2.23
C LEU A 369 1.49 -14.41 -0.89
N LYS A 370 1.18 -15.30 0.05
CA LYS A 370 0.72 -14.92 1.40
C LYS A 370 1.79 -14.14 2.15
N ASP A 371 3.04 -14.61 2.11
CA ASP A 371 4.17 -13.98 2.78
C ASP A 371 4.43 -12.58 2.21
N LYS A 372 4.47 -12.45 0.88
CA LYS A 372 4.66 -11.15 0.20
C LYS A 372 3.51 -10.18 0.47
N LYS A 373 2.26 -10.67 0.48
CA LYS A 373 1.11 -9.87 0.89
C LYS A 373 1.26 -9.37 2.32
N MET A 374 1.63 -10.26 3.25
CA MET A 374 1.81 -9.92 4.66
C MET A 374 2.92 -8.86 4.83
N ILE A 375 4.04 -9.00 4.12
CA ILE A 375 5.14 -8.02 4.14
C ILE A 375 4.65 -6.65 3.65
N ARG A 376 3.95 -6.58 2.51
CA ARG A 376 3.35 -5.35 1.99
C ARG A 376 2.42 -4.70 3.01
N ASP A 377 1.46 -5.47 3.53
CA ASP A 377 0.44 -4.98 4.45
C ASP A 377 1.05 -4.48 5.77
N ASN A 378 2.03 -5.20 6.31
CA ASN A 378 2.77 -4.80 7.50
C ASN A 378 3.62 -3.54 7.22
N GLY A 379 4.22 -3.43 6.03
CA GLY A 379 4.96 -2.24 5.62
C GLY A 379 4.08 -0.98 5.60
N ILE A 380 2.84 -1.11 5.11
CA ILE A 380 1.85 -0.03 5.11
C ILE A 380 1.43 0.32 6.53
N LYS A 381 1.00 -0.68 7.31
CA LYS A 381 0.56 -0.51 8.71
C LYS A 381 1.66 0.07 9.61
N ALA A 382 2.92 -0.28 9.39
CA ALA A 382 4.05 0.28 10.12
C ALA A 382 4.34 1.74 9.74
N SER A 383 4.12 2.12 8.49
CA SER A 383 4.37 3.50 8.02
C SER A 383 3.21 4.47 8.31
N ILE A 384 2.00 3.97 8.53
CA ILE A 384 0.80 4.78 8.73
C ILE A 384 0.16 4.39 10.06
N ASN A 385 0.40 5.21 11.08
CA ASN A 385 -0.23 5.05 12.38
C ASN A 385 -1.63 5.69 12.39
N ILE A 386 -2.65 4.92 11.99
CA ILE A 386 -4.06 5.33 12.02
C ILE A 386 -4.56 5.60 13.44
N ALA A 387 -4.05 4.86 14.44
CA ALA A 387 -4.44 5.08 15.83
C ALA A 387 -4.02 6.47 16.33
N ASP A 388 -2.81 6.92 16.01
CA ASP A 388 -2.36 8.28 16.30
C ASP A 388 -3.20 9.33 15.56
N LEU A 389 -3.57 9.10 14.28
CA LEU A 389 -4.44 10.02 13.56
C LEU A 389 -5.83 10.12 14.21
N LYS A 390 -6.42 8.99 14.62
CA LYS A 390 -7.71 8.95 15.35
C LYS A 390 -7.62 9.68 16.69
N GLN A 391 -6.57 9.45 17.46
CA GLN A 391 -6.35 10.16 18.74
C GLN A 391 -6.21 11.68 18.54
N LYS A 392 -5.56 12.14 17.45
CA LYS A 392 -5.49 13.57 17.14
C LYS A 392 -6.85 14.16 16.76
N ILE A 393 -7.68 13.41 16.04
CA ILE A 393 -9.06 13.80 15.74
C ILE A 393 -9.87 13.92 17.03
N GLU A 394 -9.81 12.92 17.90
CA GLU A 394 -10.53 12.90 19.18
C GLU A 394 -10.16 14.11 20.05
N LYS A 395 -8.86 14.42 20.18
CA LYS A 395 -8.41 15.61 20.92
C LYS A 395 -8.96 16.91 20.37
N VAL A 396 -9.08 17.02 19.05
CA VAL A 396 -9.70 18.20 18.44
C VAL A 396 -11.19 18.30 18.80
N ASP A 397 -11.91 17.18 18.75
CA ASP A 397 -13.33 17.13 19.09
C ASP A 397 -13.58 17.39 20.59
N GLU A 398 -12.68 16.95 21.47
CA GLU A 398 -12.71 17.19 22.92
C GLU A 398 -12.57 18.67 23.29
N PHE A 399 -11.66 19.39 22.63
CA PHE A 399 -11.37 20.80 22.95
C PHE A 399 -12.18 21.79 22.11
N ARG A 400 -13.28 21.33 21.48
CA ARG A 400 -14.08 22.15 20.58
C ARG A 400 -14.57 23.42 21.29
N PHE A 401 -14.21 24.56 20.71
CA PHE A 401 -14.74 25.85 21.13
C PHE A 401 -16.24 25.92 20.75
N LEU A 402 -17.13 26.02 21.75
CA LEU A 402 -18.58 26.19 21.58
C LEU A 402 -18.97 27.66 21.44
#